data_AF-A0A8X7NZM9-F1
#
_entry.id   AF-A0A8X7NZM9-F1
#
_cell.length_a   1.000
_cell.length_b   1.000
_cell.length_c   1.000
_cell.angle_alpha   90.00
_cell.angle_beta   90.00
_cell.angle_gamma   90.00
#
_symmetry.space_group_name_H-M   'P 1'
#
loop_
_entity.id
_entity.type
_entity.pdbx_description
1 polymer ?
#
loop_
_entity_poly.entity_id
_entity_poly.type
_entity_poly.pdbx_seq_one_letter_code
_entity_poly.pdbx_strand_id
1 'polypeptide(L)'
;MNHKLAERIQGFLNRLLTDHGSLDLEWLRDVPPDKAKPKSVECVRLLTLHHLAFPVDTNVGRIAVRLGWVPLQPLPESLQLHLLEMYPVLESIQKYLWPRLCKFDQKTLYELHYQMITFGKVFCTKSKPNCNACPMRGECRHFASAFASARLSLPGSEKAMETPDMSLQSLPEPLRRQQGVEVVNHSEAANRVTCCEPIIEEPASPEPECAEVSMADIEDAFFEDPEEIPTIRLNMDAFTNNLKKIFEHSKELQDGNMSSALVALTAEAASIPMPKLKNISQLRTEHQVYELNDDNPLLADFDKPEADDPCSYLLAIWTPGETVDSVKPARSRCIWQEAGKMCNEATCFSCNNIRETQSQTVRGTILVPCRTSMRGSFPLNGTYFQVNEVFADHESSLTPIDVPREMLWNLTRRTVYFGTSIPTIFKGLNTDTIQQCFWRGYVCVRGIDRKTKAPRPLIARLHFPKSKMKSQVNPDDDA
;
A
#
# COMPACT_ATOMS: atom_id res chain seq x y z
N MET A 1 21.13 11.01 7.68
CA MET A 1 20.64 11.26 6.30
C MET A 1 19.94 12.62 6.17
N ASN A 2 19.11 13.03 7.15
CA ASN A 2 18.30 14.26 7.09
C ASN A 2 19.09 15.59 6.93
N HIS A 3 20.26 15.74 7.58
CA HIS A 3 21.03 16.98 7.48
C HIS A 3 21.55 17.28 6.06
N LYS A 4 22.01 16.25 5.33
CA LYS A 4 22.51 16.42 3.94
C LYS A 4 21.40 16.84 2.99
N LEU A 5 20.18 16.32 3.17
CA LEU A 5 19.04 16.71 2.34
C LEU A 5 18.59 18.14 2.68
N ALA A 6 18.52 18.49 3.97
CA ALA A 6 18.20 19.84 4.40
C ALA A 6 19.19 20.88 3.83
N GLU A 7 20.49 20.58 3.88
CA GLU A 7 21.54 21.42 3.30
C GLU A 7 21.38 21.56 1.77
N ARG A 8 21.08 20.46 1.06
CA ARG A 8 20.83 20.50 -0.39
C ARG A 8 19.60 21.33 -0.74
N ILE A 9 18.51 21.20 0.02
CA ILE A 9 17.29 22.00 -0.18
C ILE A 9 17.59 23.47 0.05
N GLN A 10 18.25 23.81 1.16
CA GLN A 10 18.63 25.19 1.46
C GLN A 10 19.55 25.77 0.37
N GLY A 11 20.55 25.02 -0.07
CA GLY A 11 21.43 25.41 -1.16
C GLY A 11 20.70 25.62 -2.49
N PHE A 12 19.71 24.76 -2.80
CA PHE A 12 18.86 24.94 -3.97
C PHE A 12 18.01 26.21 -3.89
N LEU A 13 17.33 26.46 -2.76
CA LEU A 13 16.52 27.66 -2.54
C LEU A 13 17.36 28.95 -2.61
N ASN A 14 18.55 28.94 -2.00
CA ASN A 14 19.46 30.07 -2.06
C ASN A 14 19.92 30.38 -3.49
N ARG A 15 20.22 29.34 -4.29
CA ARG A 15 20.57 29.52 -5.71
C ARG A 15 19.40 30.07 -6.52
N LEU A 16 18.18 29.53 -6.34
CA LEU A 16 17.00 30.07 -7.02
C LEU A 16 16.81 31.56 -6.75
N LEU A 17 16.92 31.97 -5.48
CA LEU A 17 16.79 33.36 -5.12
C LEU A 17 17.91 34.23 -5.71
N THR A 18 19.14 33.70 -5.77
CA THR A 18 20.30 34.41 -6.33
C THR A 18 20.20 34.57 -7.85
N ASP A 19 19.83 33.50 -8.55
CA ASP A 19 19.88 33.43 -10.02
C ASP A 19 18.61 33.98 -10.67
N HIS A 20 17.46 33.84 -10.02
CA HIS A 20 16.14 34.19 -10.57
C HIS A 20 15.39 35.26 -9.78
N GLY A 21 15.85 35.63 -8.57
CA GLY A 21 15.22 36.67 -7.74
C GLY A 21 13.93 36.25 -7.03
N SER A 22 13.47 35.00 -7.23
CA SER A 22 12.27 34.44 -6.61
C SER A 22 12.46 32.95 -6.29
N LEU A 23 11.55 32.40 -5.47
CA LEU A 23 11.51 30.96 -5.13
C LEU A 23 10.51 30.18 -6.00
N ASP A 24 10.15 30.71 -7.17
CA ASP A 24 9.29 30.03 -8.13
C ASP A 24 10.10 29.29 -9.20
N LEU A 25 9.48 28.27 -9.78
CA LEU A 25 10.05 27.44 -10.85
C LEU A 25 9.26 27.59 -12.16
N GLU A 26 8.43 28.63 -12.29
CA GLU A 26 7.59 28.83 -13.48
C GLU A 26 8.43 29.04 -14.74
N TRP A 27 9.63 29.61 -14.59
CA TRP A 27 10.60 29.78 -15.68
C TRP A 27 10.96 28.45 -16.37
N LEU A 28 10.84 27.29 -15.71
CA LEU A 28 11.07 25.98 -16.32
C LEU A 28 10.08 25.65 -17.44
N ARG A 29 8.91 26.29 -17.48
CA ARG A 29 7.90 26.10 -18.53
C ARG A 29 8.44 26.50 -19.91
N ASP A 30 9.26 27.54 -19.95
CA ASP A 30 9.80 28.11 -21.19
C ASP A 30 11.17 27.51 -21.57
N VAL A 31 11.74 26.65 -20.72
CA VAL A 31 13.03 26.00 -20.97
C VAL A 31 12.84 24.90 -22.02
N PRO A 32 13.64 24.91 -23.11
CA PRO A 32 13.64 23.83 -24.08
C PRO A 32 13.90 22.46 -23.42
N PRO A 33 13.12 21.40 -23.74
CA PRO A 33 13.23 20.08 -23.12
C PRO A 33 14.64 19.48 -23.07
N ASP A 34 15.45 19.73 -24.09
CA ASP A 34 16.83 19.27 -24.23
C ASP A 34 17.80 19.92 -23.23
N LYS A 35 17.45 21.09 -22.69
CA LYS A 35 18.24 21.84 -21.71
C LYS A 35 17.88 21.52 -20.26
N ALA A 36 16.77 20.80 -20.04
CA ALA A 36 16.30 20.42 -18.72
C ALA A 36 16.77 18.97 -18.38
N LYS A 37 17.88 18.79 -17.65
CA LYS A 37 18.38 17.49 -17.13
C LYS A 37 18.21 17.44 -15.60
N PRO A 38 18.07 16.31 -14.81
CA PRO A 38 17.99 14.85 -15.03
C PRO A 38 16.68 14.23 -14.42
N LYS A 39 16.66 12.99 -13.86
CA LYS A 39 15.46 12.23 -13.36
C LYS A 39 14.40 13.03 -12.58
N SER A 40 14.79 13.92 -11.66
CA SER A 40 13.86 14.80 -10.92
C SER A 40 13.17 15.83 -11.82
N VAL A 41 13.84 16.24 -12.89
CA VAL A 41 13.28 17.14 -13.91
C VAL A 41 12.20 16.45 -14.72
N GLU A 42 12.30 15.16 -15.04
CA GLU A 42 11.21 14.45 -15.73
C GLU A 42 9.92 14.42 -14.90
N CYS A 43 10.04 14.25 -13.57
CA CYS A 43 8.89 14.37 -12.66
C CYS A 43 8.29 15.77 -12.68
N VAL A 44 9.11 16.83 -12.57
CA VAL A 44 8.63 18.22 -12.63
C VAL A 44 7.99 18.52 -13.99
N ARG A 45 8.61 18.08 -15.09
CA ARG A 45 8.12 18.25 -16.46
C ARG A 45 6.76 17.59 -16.65
N LEU A 46 6.60 16.33 -16.26
CA LEU A 46 5.34 15.61 -16.45
C LEU A 46 4.26 16.09 -15.46
N LEU A 47 4.59 16.15 -14.17
CA LEU A 47 3.61 16.27 -13.08
C LEU A 47 3.24 17.72 -12.75
N THR A 48 4.10 18.69 -13.07
CA THR A 48 3.90 20.10 -12.71
C THR A 48 3.79 20.99 -13.95
N LEU A 49 4.70 20.84 -14.92
CA LEU A 49 4.74 21.70 -16.11
C LEU A 49 3.86 21.20 -17.26
N HIS A 50 3.28 20.00 -17.13
CA HIS A 50 2.43 19.37 -18.15
C HIS A 50 3.14 19.22 -19.51
N HIS A 51 4.45 19.03 -19.47
CA HIS A 51 5.27 18.74 -20.65
C HIS A 51 5.20 17.25 -21.00
N LEU A 52 5.45 16.93 -22.28
CA LEU A 52 5.66 15.55 -22.71
C LEU A 52 6.97 15.01 -22.10
N ALA A 53 6.82 14.18 -21.08
CA ALA A 53 7.87 13.54 -20.30
C ALA A 53 7.37 12.21 -19.74
N PHE A 54 8.27 11.31 -19.36
CA PHE A 54 7.88 10.05 -18.70
C PHE A 54 8.95 9.65 -17.68
N PRO A 55 8.78 9.94 -16.39
CA PRO A 55 9.78 9.65 -15.39
C PRO A 55 9.87 8.15 -15.10
N VAL A 56 11.07 7.59 -15.23
CA VAL A 56 11.37 6.22 -14.78
C VAL A 56 11.93 6.27 -13.36
N ASP A 57 11.11 5.94 -12.37
CA ASP A 57 11.52 5.73 -10.99
C ASP A 57 11.91 4.25 -10.71
N THR A 58 12.17 3.92 -9.44
CA THR A 58 12.52 2.56 -9.03
C THR A 58 11.36 1.59 -9.22
N ASN A 59 10.11 2.04 -9.08
CA ASN A 59 8.92 1.23 -9.34
C ASN A 59 8.75 0.95 -10.83
N VAL A 60 8.71 2.00 -11.65
CA VAL A 60 8.58 1.93 -13.11
C VAL A 60 9.70 1.07 -13.68
N GLY A 61 10.97 1.30 -13.28
CA GLY A 61 12.11 0.51 -13.74
C GLY A 61 11.97 -0.98 -13.39
N ARG A 62 11.65 -1.29 -12.13
CA ARG A 62 11.42 -2.67 -11.67
C ARG A 62 10.28 -3.34 -12.45
N ILE A 63 9.15 -2.66 -12.61
CA ILE A 63 7.97 -3.19 -13.31
C ILE A 63 8.28 -3.44 -14.78
N ALA A 64 8.89 -2.47 -15.47
CA ALA A 64 9.21 -2.60 -16.88
C ALA A 64 10.14 -3.78 -17.16
N VAL A 65 11.11 -4.05 -16.27
CA VAL A 65 11.97 -5.24 -16.38
C VAL A 65 11.20 -6.52 -16.05
N ARG A 66 10.44 -6.55 -14.94
CA ARG A 66 9.71 -7.76 -14.51
C ARG A 66 8.62 -8.19 -15.49
N LEU A 67 7.95 -7.25 -16.13
CA LEU A 67 7.00 -7.52 -17.22
C LEU A 67 7.70 -7.88 -18.53
N GLY A 68 9.00 -7.58 -18.67
CA GLY A 68 9.77 -7.86 -19.89
C GLY A 68 9.62 -6.80 -20.98
N TRP A 69 9.18 -5.59 -20.64
CA TRP A 69 9.15 -4.44 -21.56
C TRP A 69 10.56 -3.99 -21.92
N VAL A 70 11.47 -4.02 -20.95
CA VAL A 70 12.89 -3.72 -21.15
C VAL A 70 13.64 -5.04 -21.28
N PRO A 71 14.33 -5.28 -22.41
CA PRO A 71 15.15 -6.46 -22.59
C PRO A 71 16.36 -6.38 -21.66
N LEU A 72 16.66 -7.49 -21.00
CA LEU A 72 17.92 -7.67 -20.28
C LEU A 72 18.95 -8.29 -21.22
N GLN A 73 20.23 -8.02 -20.94
CA GLN A 73 21.31 -8.87 -21.44
C GLN A 73 21.05 -10.32 -21.01
N PRO A 74 21.50 -11.33 -21.80
CA PRO A 74 21.39 -12.72 -21.40
C PRO A 74 21.89 -12.90 -19.96
N LEU A 75 21.01 -13.37 -19.09
CA LEU A 75 21.38 -13.67 -17.71
C LEU A 75 22.31 -14.88 -17.71
N PRO A 76 23.27 -14.96 -16.77
CA PRO A 76 24.02 -16.19 -16.54
C PRO A 76 23.08 -17.39 -16.40
N GLU A 77 23.49 -18.58 -16.86
CA GLU A 77 22.63 -19.78 -16.91
C GLU A 77 22.01 -20.14 -15.55
N SER A 78 22.69 -19.82 -14.45
CA SER A 78 22.22 -20.05 -13.08
C SER A 78 21.29 -18.96 -12.52
N LEU A 79 21.23 -17.79 -13.15
CA LEU A 79 20.51 -16.63 -12.63
C LEU A 79 19.15 -16.47 -13.31
N GLN A 80 18.10 -16.67 -12.54
CA GLN A 80 16.73 -16.55 -13.02
C GLN A 80 16.19 -15.13 -12.77
N LEU A 81 15.33 -14.66 -13.68
CA LEU A 81 14.79 -13.29 -13.65
C LEU A 81 14.14 -12.91 -12.31
N HIS A 82 13.49 -13.86 -11.64
CA HIS A 82 12.81 -13.59 -10.37
C HIS A 82 13.75 -13.50 -9.16
N LEU A 83 15.01 -13.89 -9.33
CA LEU A 83 16.07 -13.82 -8.32
C LEU A 83 16.94 -12.57 -8.49
N LEU A 84 16.63 -11.68 -9.44
CA LEU A 84 17.37 -10.43 -9.61
C LEU A 84 17.21 -9.52 -8.40
N GLU A 85 18.33 -9.23 -7.75
CA GLU A 85 18.43 -8.24 -6.67
C GLU A 85 18.61 -6.82 -7.20
N MET A 86 19.26 -6.68 -8.36
CA MET A 86 19.53 -5.41 -9.01
C MET A 86 18.91 -5.34 -10.41
N TYR A 87 18.49 -4.15 -10.79
CA TYR A 87 17.93 -3.83 -12.11
C TYR A 87 18.90 -2.90 -12.87
N PRO A 88 18.79 -2.81 -14.22
CA PRO A 88 19.56 -1.84 -14.99
C PRO A 88 19.40 -0.42 -14.44
N VAL A 89 20.45 0.41 -14.61
CA VAL A 89 20.42 1.81 -14.18
C VAL A 89 19.25 2.54 -14.83
N LEU A 90 18.57 3.39 -14.05
CA LEU A 90 17.30 3.98 -14.46
C LEU A 90 17.40 4.84 -15.73
N GLU A 91 18.56 5.47 -15.96
CA GLU A 91 18.82 6.23 -17.19
C GLU A 91 18.80 5.33 -18.44
N SER A 92 19.34 4.11 -18.35
CA SER A 92 19.30 3.16 -19.48
C SER A 92 17.86 2.73 -19.79
N ILE A 93 17.04 2.54 -18.76
CA ILE A 93 15.62 2.22 -18.90
C ILE A 93 14.86 3.41 -19.48
N GLN A 94 15.12 4.63 -19.00
CA GLN A 94 14.57 5.88 -19.53
C GLN A 94 14.85 6.01 -21.03
N LYS A 95 16.11 5.84 -21.45
CA LYS A 95 16.55 5.92 -22.85
C LYS A 95 15.86 4.86 -23.72
N TYR A 96 15.60 3.69 -23.17
CA TYR A 96 14.90 2.62 -23.89
C TYR A 96 13.39 2.88 -24.02
N LEU A 97 12.73 3.31 -22.94
CA LEU A 97 11.27 3.50 -22.91
C LEU A 97 10.83 4.77 -23.63
N TRP A 98 11.57 5.88 -23.50
CA TRP A 98 11.12 7.18 -24.00
C TRP A 98 10.75 7.20 -25.50
N PRO A 99 11.58 6.69 -26.44
CA PRO A 99 11.21 6.68 -27.86
C PRO A 99 9.96 5.85 -28.20
N ARG A 100 9.54 4.95 -27.29
CA ARG A 100 8.36 4.09 -27.44
C ARG A 100 7.12 4.74 -26.83
N LEU A 101 7.28 5.49 -25.74
CA LEU A 101 6.19 6.11 -25.00
C LEU A 101 5.90 7.55 -25.46
N CYS A 102 6.87 8.27 -26.03
CA CYS A 102 6.72 9.68 -26.42
C CYS A 102 5.65 9.96 -27.50
N LYS A 103 5.02 8.92 -28.04
CA LYS A 103 3.89 9.01 -28.98
C LYS A 103 2.54 9.21 -28.27
N PHE A 104 2.46 8.91 -26.99
CA PHE A 104 1.28 9.16 -26.18
C PHE A 104 1.18 10.63 -25.80
N ASP A 105 -0.04 11.11 -25.60
CA ASP A 105 -0.29 12.45 -25.09
C ASP A 105 0.10 12.55 -23.60
N GLN A 106 0.24 13.78 -23.12
CA GLN A 106 0.71 14.03 -21.76
C GLN A 106 -0.20 13.42 -20.69
N LYS A 107 -1.53 13.41 -20.90
CA LYS A 107 -2.48 12.87 -19.93
C LYS A 107 -2.32 11.36 -19.82
N THR A 108 -2.20 10.65 -20.93
CA THR A 108 -1.93 9.20 -20.94
C THR A 108 -0.58 8.87 -20.28
N LEU A 109 0.47 9.68 -20.52
CA LEU A 109 1.78 9.49 -19.88
C LEU A 109 1.72 9.71 -18.36
N TYR A 110 0.98 10.73 -17.92
CA TYR A 110 0.72 11.00 -16.51
C TYR A 110 0.00 9.82 -15.86
N GLU A 111 -1.08 9.35 -16.49
CA GLU A 111 -1.88 8.22 -16.01
C GLU A 111 -1.06 6.94 -15.89
N LEU A 112 -0.31 6.61 -16.93
CA LEU A 112 0.58 5.47 -16.94
C LEU A 112 1.61 5.55 -15.82
N HIS A 113 2.28 6.70 -15.66
CA HIS A 113 3.33 6.88 -14.67
C HIS A 113 2.82 6.63 -13.24
N TYR A 114 1.72 7.28 -12.84
CA TYR A 114 1.23 7.10 -11.47
C TYR A 114 0.64 5.70 -11.26
N GLN A 115 -0.04 5.14 -12.26
CA GLN A 115 -0.59 3.77 -12.16
C GLN A 115 0.52 2.75 -12.00
N MET A 116 1.66 2.92 -12.68
CA MET A 116 2.83 2.07 -12.48
C MET A 116 3.37 2.18 -11.06
N ILE A 117 3.38 3.37 -10.45
CA ILE A 117 3.83 3.51 -9.05
C ILE A 117 2.85 2.83 -8.09
N THR A 118 1.54 3.11 -8.19
CA THR A 118 0.51 2.41 -7.39
C THR A 118 0.60 0.90 -7.59
N PHE A 119 0.76 0.43 -8.84
CA PHE A 119 0.94 -0.99 -9.14
C PHE A 119 2.19 -1.58 -8.46
N GLY A 120 3.29 -0.82 -8.44
CA GLY A 120 4.53 -1.18 -7.76
C GLY A 120 4.39 -1.26 -6.24
N LYS A 121 3.56 -0.40 -5.64
CA LYS A 121 3.28 -0.39 -4.19
C LYS A 121 2.27 -1.48 -3.79
N VAL A 122 1.27 -1.76 -4.62
CA VAL A 122 0.14 -2.66 -4.30
C VAL A 122 0.39 -4.11 -4.70
N PHE A 123 0.96 -4.34 -5.89
CA PHE A 123 1.12 -5.68 -6.46
C PHE A 123 2.59 -6.07 -6.61
N CYS A 124 3.36 -5.27 -7.35
CA CYS A 124 4.71 -5.61 -7.77
C CYS A 124 5.76 -5.01 -6.84
N THR A 125 5.65 -5.27 -5.54
CA THR A 125 6.59 -4.78 -4.51
C THR A 125 8.01 -5.28 -4.76
N LYS A 126 9.02 -4.54 -4.25
CA LYS A 126 10.45 -4.90 -4.39
C LYS A 126 10.71 -6.33 -3.92
N SER A 127 10.27 -6.64 -2.71
CA SER A 127 10.34 -7.98 -2.11
C SER A 127 8.95 -8.60 -2.02
N LYS A 128 8.88 -9.94 -2.22
CA LYS A 128 7.66 -10.77 -2.16
C LYS A 128 6.44 -10.13 -2.86
N PRO A 129 6.50 -9.90 -4.19
CA PRO A 129 5.37 -9.32 -4.93
C PRO A 129 4.11 -10.18 -4.81
N ASN A 130 2.95 -9.55 -4.77
CA ASN A 130 1.64 -10.22 -4.71
C ASN A 130 1.22 -10.72 -6.10
N CYS A 131 2.04 -11.60 -6.70
CA CYS A 131 1.84 -12.10 -8.06
C CYS A 131 0.51 -12.83 -8.25
N ASN A 132 -0.04 -13.46 -7.21
CA ASN A 132 -1.30 -14.18 -7.30
C ASN A 132 -2.50 -13.26 -7.54
N ALA A 133 -2.48 -12.06 -6.94
CA ALA A 133 -3.51 -11.04 -7.14
C ALA A 133 -3.19 -10.06 -8.29
N CYS A 134 -2.00 -10.18 -8.89
CA CYS A 134 -1.49 -9.24 -9.88
C CYS A 134 -2.29 -9.33 -11.19
N PRO A 135 -2.87 -8.21 -11.70
CA PRO A 135 -3.63 -8.22 -12.94
C PRO A 135 -2.77 -8.55 -14.17
N MET A 136 -1.47 -8.29 -14.11
CA MET A 136 -0.53 -8.58 -15.21
C MET A 136 0.07 -9.99 -15.15
N ARG A 137 -0.41 -10.87 -14.24
CA ARG A 137 0.18 -12.20 -13.98
C ARG A 137 0.36 -13.04 -15.25
N GLY A 138 -0.62 -13.02 -16.16
CA GLY A 138 -0.62 -13.83 -17.38
C GLY A 138 0.49 -13.49 -18.37
N GLU A 139 0.98 -12.25 -18.36
CA GLU A 139 1.99 -11.73 -19.30
C GLU A 139 3.33 -11.42 -18.61
N CYS A 140 3.44 -11.67 -17.31
CA CYS A 140 4.58 -11.26 -16.50
C CYS A 140 5.74 -12.27 -16.58
N ARG A 141 6.86 -11.87 -17.19
CA ARG A 141 8.08 -12.69 -17.28
C ARG A 141 8.65 -13.08 -15.91
N HIS A 142 8.60 -12.17 -14.93
CA HIS A 142 9.05 -12.46 -13.57
C HIS A 142 8.22 -13.57 -12.94
N PHE A 143 6.89 -13.51 -13.06
CA PHE A 143 6.02 -14.57 -12.53
C PHE A 143 6.24 -15.89 -13.28
N ALA A 144 6.34 -15.86 -14.61
CA ALA A 144 6.62 -17.05 -15.42
C ALA A 144 7.94 -17.73 -14.99
N SER A 145 8.99 -16.94 -14.75
CA SER A 145 10.27 -17.44 -14.23
C SER A 145 10.13 -18.07 -12.85
N ALA A 146 9.48 -17.39 -11.90
CA ALA A 146 9.27 -17.93 -10.54
C ALA A 146 8.43 -19.21 -10.54
N PHE A 147 7.37 -19.24 -11.35
CA PHE A 147 6.48 -20.38 -11.48
C PHE A 147 7.19 -21.60 -12.10
N ALA A 148 7.99 -21.40 -13.15
CA ALA A 148 8.77 -22.47 -13.76
C ALA A 148 9.75 -23.10 -12.76
N SER A 149 10.46 -22.29 -11.98
CA SER A 149 11.43 -22.77 -10.99
C SER A 149 10.79 -23.50 -9.81
N ALA A 150 9.63 -23.03 -9.35
CA ALA A 150 8.84 -23.73 -8.33
C ALA A 150 8.35 -25.10 -8.82
N ARG A 151 8.02 -25.26 -10.11
CA ARG A 151 7.59 -26.55 -10.67
C ARG A 151 8.73 -27.54 -10.89
N LEU A 152 9.92 -27.04 -11.22
CA LEU A 152 11.13 -27.87 -11.41
C LEU A 152 11.75 -28.30 -10.08
N SER A 153 11.41 -27.59 -9.00
CA SER A 153 11.72 -28.03 -7.64
C SER A 153 10.83 -29.24 -7.32
N LEU A 154 11.43 -30.43 -7.22
CA LEU A 154 10.72 -31.64 -6.81
C LEU A 154 9.95 -31.37 -5.51
N PRO A 155 8.70 -31.89 -5.35
CA PRO A 155 8.00 -31.74 -4.08
C PRO A 155 8.83 -32.42 -2.99
N GLY A 156 9.38 -31.62 -2.07
CA GLY A 156 9.84 -32.12 -0.79
C GLY A 156 8.70 -32.91 -0.16
N SER A 157 9.01 -34.09 0.37
CA SER A 157 8.05 -35.05 0.91
C SER A 157 7.15 -34.43 2.00
N GLU A 158 6.05 -33.78 1.63
CA GLU A 158 4.91 -33.51 2.51
C GLU A 158 3.58 -33.61 1.75
N LYS A 159 2.90 -34.72 2.04
CA LYS A 159 1.47 -35.08 1.91
C LYS A 159 0.59 -34.28 0.92
N ALA A 160 0.09 -35.05 -0.05
CA ALA A 160 -0.92 -34.71 -1.05
C ALA A 160 -2.04 -33.79 -0.54
N MET A 161 -2.33 -32.76 -1.31
CA MET A 161 -3.57 -32.00 -1.22
C MET A 161 -4.15 -31.86 -2.63
N GLU A 162 -5.42 -32.21 -2.73
CA GLU A 162 -6.20 -32.45 -3.95
C GLU A 162 -6.25 -31.24 -4.89
N THR A 163 -6.03 -31.50 -6.17
CA THR A 163 -6.19 -30.55 -7.28
C THR A 163 -7.65 -30.49 -7.72
N PRO A 164 -8.23 -29.31 -8.00
CA PRO A 164 -9.39 -29.21 -8.86
C PRO A 164 -8.95 -29.32 -10.32
N ASP A 165 -9.64 -30.20 -11.05
CA ASP A 165 -9.54 -30.40 -12.48
C ASP A 165 -9.95 -29.13 -13.24
N MET A 166 -9.07 -28.63 -14.11
CA MET A 166 -9.44 -27.66 -15.14
C MET A 166 -8.67 -27.95 -16.42
N SER A 167 -9.44 -28.16 -17.46
CA SER A 167 -9.07 -28.58 -18.80
C SER A 167 -8.07 -27.63 -19.48
N LEU A 168 -6.99 -28.23 -20.00
CA LEU A 168 -6.02 -27.64 -20.92
C LEU A 168 -6.68 -27.30 -22.26
N GLN A 169 -6.71 -26.02 -22.62
CA GLN A 169 -6.72 -25.61 -24.03
C GLN A 169 -5.30 -25.19 -24.42
N SER A 170 -4.80 -25.84 -25.46
CA SER A 170 -3.45 -25.78 -25.99
C SER A 170 -3.08 -24.41 -26.56
N LEU A 171 -1.90 -23.92 -26.17
CA LEU A 171 -1.17 -22.88 -26.92
C LEU A 171 -0.27 -23.57 -27.97
N PRO A 172 -0.09 -23.01 -29.19
CA PRO A 172 0.68 -23.67 -30.24
C PRO A 172 2.19 -23.64 -29.99
N GLU A 173 2.87 -24.77 -30.24
CA GLU A 173 4.33 -24.88 -30.26
C GLU A 173 4.99 -24.04 -31.37
N PRO A 174 6.21 -23.52 -31.15
CA PRO A 174 6.95 -22.83 -32.20
C PRO A 174 7.58 -23.82 -33.19
N LEU A 175 7.34 -23.56 -34.47
CA LEU A 175 7.90 -24.24 -35.64
C LEU A 175 9.44 -24.39 -35.55
N ARG A 176 9.89 -25.62 -35.35
CA ARG A 176 11.27 -26.07 -35.62
C ARG A 176 11.56 -25.93 -37.11
N ARG A 177 12.49 -25.04 -37.48
CA ARG A 177 13.10 -25.02 -38.80
C ARG A 177 14.25 -26.04 -38.81
N GLN A 178 14.10 -27.09 -39.61
CA GLN A 178 15.13 -28.08 -39.89
C GLN A 178 16.25 -27.45 -40.73
N GLN A 179 17.51 -27.67 -40.36
CA GLN A 179 18.62 -27.72 -41.32
C GLN A 179 19.54 -28.88 -40.97
N GLY A 180 19.97 -29.55 -42.04
CA GLY A 180 20.51 -30.91 -42.10
C GLY A 180 21.76 -31.18 -41.29
N VAL A 181 21.84 -32.46 -40.92
CA VAL A 181 22.98 -33.20 -40.39
C VAL A 181 24.04 -33.37 -41.48
N GLU A 182 25.32 -33.21 -41.14
CA GLU A 182 26.37 -34.09 -41.64
C GLU A 182 27.48 -34.23 -40.59
N VAL A 183 27.65 -35.45 -40.11
CA VAL A 183 28.64 -35.90 -39.13
C VAL A 183 29.78 -36.55 -39.91
N VAL A 184 31.02 -36.11 -39.68
CA VAL A 184 32.21 -36.94 -39.95
C VAL A 184 33.17 -36.78 -38.78
N ASN A 185 33.36 -37.88 -38.04
CA ASN A 185 34.40 -38.06 -37.03
C ASN A 185 35.73 -38.37 -37.72
N HIS A 186 36.83 -37.76 -37.28
CA HIS A 186 38.15 -38.41 -37.21
C HIS A 186 39.01 -37.81 -36.10
N SER A 187 39.81 -38.70 -35.51
CA SER A 187 40.59 -38.68 -34.27
C SER A 187 42.01 -38.09 -34.39
N GLU A 188 42.48 -37.51 -33.27
CA GLU A 188 43.86 -37.34 -32.73
C GLU A 188 45.10 -37.12 -33.64
N ALA A 189 45.88 -36.05 -33.38
CA ALA A 189 47.15 -36.08 -32.60
C ALA A 189 48.15 -34.93 -32.94
N ALA A 190 48.71 -34.35 -31.87
CA ALA A 190 50.07 -33.78 -31.70
C ALA A 190 50.49 -32.38 -32.25
N ASN A 191 50.94 -31.57 -31.28
CA ASN A 191 52.09 -30.64 -31.27
C ASN A 191 52.09 -29.36 -32.12
N ARG A 192 51.98 -28.20 -31.46
CA ARG A 192 53.15 -27.38 -31.05
C ARG A 192 52.72 -26.11 -30.31
N VAL A 193 53.36 -25.89 -29.17
CA VAL A 193 53.36 -24.66 -28.38
C VAL A 193 54.13 -23.58 -29.14
N THR A 194 53.57 -22.38 -29.21
CA THR A 194 54.34 -21.16 -29.50
C THR A 194 53.76 -20.04 -28.63
N CYS A 195 54.53 -19.63 -27.63
CA CYS A 195 54.25 -18.44 -26.81
C CYS A 195 54.40 -17.19 -27.68
N CYS A 196 53.35 -16.39 -27.78
CA CYS A 196 53.44 -15.00 -28.17
C CYS A 196 52.71 -14.17 -27.10
N GLU A 197 53.48 -13.38 -26.36
CA GLU A 197 52.95 -12.46 -25.34
C GLU A 197 52.13 -11.34 -26.00
N PRO A 198 51.00 -10.93 -25.42
CA PRO A 198 50.21 -9.84 -25.97
C PRO A 198 50.81 -8.48 -25.58
N ILE A 199 50.92 -7.60 -26.56
CA ILE A 199 51.23 -6.17 -26.37
C ILE A 199 50.05 -5.53 -25.63
N ILE A 200 50.30 -4.99 -24.45
CA ILE A 200 49.33 -4.20 -23.67
C ILE A 200 49.46 -2.75 -24.10
N GLU A 201 48.49 -2.22 -24.84
CA GLU A 201 48.26 -0.78 -24.94
C GLU A 201 47.30 -0.37 -23.82
N GLU A 202 47.80 0.46 -22.90
CA GLU A 202 47.06 1.02 -21.78
C GLU A 202 46.29 2.27 -22.25
N PRO A 203 44.93 2.28 -22.25
CA PRO A 203 44.19 3.48 -22.60
C PRO A 203 44.33 4.55 -21.50
N ALA A 204 44.39 5.81 -21.91
CA ALA A 204 44.46 6.95 -20.99
C ALA A 204 43.29 6.95 -20.00
N SER A 205 43.60 7.25 -18.74
CA SER A 205 42.66 7.32 -17.60
C SER A 205 41.45 8.21 -17.93
N PRO A 206 40.20 7.75 -17.69
CA PRO A 206 39.02 8.58 -17.85
C PRO A 206 39.00 9.71 -16.81
N GLU A 207 38.59 10.91 -17.24
CA GLU A 207 38.31 12.05 -16.37
C GLU A 207 37.26 11.69 -15.31
N PRO A 208 37.33 12.28 -14.10
CA PRO A 208 36.47 11.87 -12.99
C PRO A 208 35.01 12.24 -13.28
N GLU A 209 34.20 11.22 -13.54
CA GLU A 209 32.75 11.33 -13.55
C GLU A 209 32.24 11.85 -12.20
N CYS A 210 31.39 12.86 -12.27
CA CYS A 210 30.67 13.41 -11.13
C CYS A 210 29.90 12.30 -10.42
N ALA A 211 30.18 12.09 -9.14
CA ALA A 211 29.56 11.04 -8.32
C ALA A 211 28.03 11.03 -8.45
N GLU A 212 27.49 10.10 -9.23
CA GLU A 212 26.08 9.79 -9.25
C GLU A 212 25.71 9.08 -7.95
N VAL A 213 25.31 9.88 -6.97
CA VAL A 213 24.75 9.36 -5.71
C VAL A 213 23.38 8.79 -6.04
N SER A 214 23.22 7.47 -5.94
CA SER A 214 21.92 6.82 -5.94
C SER A 214 21.08 7.40 -4.80
N MET A 215 20.09 8.22 -5.15
CA MET A 215 19.11 8.70 -4.20
C MET A 215 18.20 7.52 -3.87
N ALA A 216 18.45 6.87 -2.73
CA ALA A 216 17.45 6.03 -2.09
C ALA A 216 16.17 6.87 -1.91
N ASP A 217 15.04 6.29 -2.32
CA ASP A 217 13.75 6.95 -2.22
C ASP A 217 13.47 7.29 -0.75
N ILE A 218 12.81 8.42 -0.48
CA ILE A 218 12.50 8.87 0.89
C ILE A 218 11.66 7.81 1.65
N GLU A 219 10.96 6.93 0.92
CA GLU A 219 10.18 5.82 1.47
C GLU A 219 11.00 4.55 1.75
N ASP A 220 12.18 4.38 1.14
CA ASP A 220 13.05 3.20 1.31
C ASP A 220 13.96 3.29 2.55
N ALA A 221 14.11 4.47 3.16
CA ALA A 221 14.96 4.68 4.33
C ALA A 221 14.43 4.07 5.64
N PHE A 222 13.25 3.43 5.63
CA PHE A 222 12.54 3.04 6.86
C PHE A 222 12.23 1.54 7.03
N PHE A 223 12.67 0.63 6.16
CA PHE A 223 12.28 -0.78 6.31
C PHE A 223 13.35 -1.80 5.92
N GLU A 224 14.06 -2.30 6.93
CA GLU A 224 14.47 -3.70 6.99
C GLU A 224 13.65 -4.34 8.12
N ASP A 225 12.75 -5.27 7.80
CA ASP A 225 12.20 -6.18 8.81
C ASP A 225 12.07 -7.59 8.23
N PRO A 226 12.91 -8.54 8.68
CA PRO A 226 12.84 -9.94 8.32
C PRO A 226 12.00 -10.69 9.37
N GLU A 227 10.80 -11.17 9.02
CA GLU A 227 10.22 -12.37 9.65
C GLU A 227 8.95 -12.82 8.90
N GLU A 228 8.95 -14.08 8.50
CA GLU A 228 7.90 -14.78 7.76
C GLU A 228 6.83 -15.31 8.73
N ILE A 229 5.55 -15.05 8.44
CA ILE A 229 4.43 -15.51 9.28
C ILE A 229 4.02 -16.92 8.82
N PRO A 230 3.93 -17.91 9.71
CA PRO A 230 3.46 -19.24 9.36
C PRO A 230 1.93 -19.27 9.18
N THR A 231 1.48 -20.03 8.19
CA THR A 231 0.06 -20.21 7.86
C THR A 231 -0.63 -21.13 8.86
N ILE A 232 -1.54 -20.61 9.68
CA ILE A 232 -2.40 -21.41 10.58
C ILE A 232 -3.68 -21.79 9.81
N ARG A 233 -3.90 -23.09 9.60
CA ARG A 233 -5.18 -23.62 9.11
C ARG A 233 -6.13 -23.81 10.28
N LEU A 234 -7.24 -23.07 10.28
CA LEU A 234 -8.32 -23.25 11.25
C LEU A 234 -9.32 -24.30 10.74
N ASN A 235 -9.68 -25.24 11.62
CA ASN A 235 -10.68 -26.27 11.36
C ASN A 235 -12.10 -25.67 11.44
N MET A 236 -12.75 -25.52 10.30
CA MET A 236 -14.09 -24.93 10.16
C MET A 236 -15.20 -25.83 10.73
N ASP A 237 -14.96 -27.13 10.88
CA ASP A 237 -15.97 -28.10 11.34
C ASP A 237 -16.20 -27.98 12.85
N ALA A 238 -15.14 -27.71 13.62
CA ALA A 238 -15.22 -27.46 15.05
C ALA A 238 -15.97 -26.15 15.39
N PHE A 239 -15.87 -25.15 14.52
CA PHE A 239 -16.58 -23.87 14.65
C PHE A 239 -18.08 -24.04 14.38
N THR A 240 -18.43 -24.81 13.34
CA THR A 240 -19.82 -25.05 12.93
C THR A 240 -20.59 -25.87 13.97
N ASN A 241 -19.94 -26.85 14.61
CA ASN A 241 -20.56 -27.65 15.68
C ASN A 241 -20.79 -26.86 16.98
N ASN A 242 -19.92 -25.90 17.30
CA ASN A 242 -20.13 -25.00 18.44
C ASN A 242 -21.31 -24.05 18.22
N LEU A 243 -21.50 -23.57 16.99
CA LEU A 243 -22.65 -22.72 16.65
C LEU A 243 -23.98 -23.47 16.77
N LYS A 244 -24.06 -24.73 16.30
CA LYS A 244 -25.28 -25.54 16.42
C LYS A 244 -25.71 -25.75 17.88
N LYS A 245 -24.75 -26.00 18.78
CA LYS A 245 -25.02 -26.12 20.22
C LYS A 245 -25.57 -24.84 20.87
N ILE A 246 -25.15 -23.67 20.39
CA ILE A 246 -25.61 -22.38 20.91
C ILE A 246 -27.05 -22.09 20.48
N PHE A 247 -27.43 -22.46 19.25
CA PHE A 247 -28.79 -22.28 18.75
C PHE A 247 -29.83 -23.14 19.48
N GLU A 248 -29.49 -24.39 19.84
CA GLU A 248 -30.38 -25.28 20.59
C GLU A 248 -30.70 -24.76 22.00
N HIS A 249 -29.76 -24.05 22.64
CA HIS A 249 -29.97 -23.44 23.96
C HIS A 249 -30.77 -22.13 23.94
N SER A 250 -30.99 -21.52 22.77
CA SER A 250 -31.62 -20.19 22.67
C SER A 250 -33.15 -20.22 22.46
N LYS A 251 -33.75 -21.42 22.35
CA LYS A 251 -35.18 -21.58 21.99
C LYS A 251 -36.16 -21.39 23.16
N GLU A 252 -35.68 -21.17 24.38
CA GLU A 252 -36.52 -21.11 25.60
C GLU A 252 -36.82 -19.69 26.12
N LEU A 253 -36.34 -18.62 25.46
CA LEU A 253 -36.55 -17.25 25.93
C LEU A 253 -37.13 -16.36 24.81
N GLN A 254 -38.46 -16.39 24.67
CA GLN A 254 -39.24 -15.31 24.08
C GLN A 254 -40.12 -14.70 25.18
N ASP A 255 -39.96 -13.42 25.49
CA ASP A 255 -40.92 -12.39 25.07
C ASP A 255 -40.49 -10.98 25.59
N GLY A 256 -40.75 -9.94 24.79
CA GLY A 256 -40.66 -8.54 25.23
C GLY A 256 -39.35 -7.81 24.95
N ASN A 257 -39.25 -7.23 23.74
CA ASN A 257 -38.75 -5.86 23.43
C ASN A 257 -38.05 -5.81 22.06
N MET A 258 -38.84 -5.96 20.98
CA MET A 258 -38.36 -6.00 19.59
C MET A 258 -38.19 -4.62 18.94
N SER A 259 -38.06 -3.51 19.69
CA SER A 259 -38.14 -2.16 19.11
C SER A 259 -36.91 -1.25 19.28
N SER A 260 -35.72 -1.78 19.61
CA SER A 260 -34.52 -0.93 19.76
C SER A 260 -33.21 -1.52 19.25
N ALA A 261 -33.25 -2.61 18.47
CA ALA A 261 -32.05 -3.15 17.86
C ALA A 261 -31.90 -2.61 16.43
N LEU A 262 -30.79 -1.91 16.19
CA LEU A 262 -30.28 -1.65 14.85
C LEU A 262 -30.26 -2.98 14.06
N VAL A 263 -30.95 -2.98 12.91
CA VAL A 263 -30.89 -3.90 11.76
C VAL A 263 -32.14 -4.76 11.50
N ALA A 264 -32.47 -4.80 10.20
CA ALA A 264 -33.26 -5.80 9.47
C ALA A 264 -34.79 -5.68 9.53
N LEU A 265 -35.35 -5.08 8.47
CA LEU A 265 -36.77 -5.16 8.14
C LEU A 265 -37.19 -6.54 7.56
N THR A 266 -36.27 -7.52 7.44
CA THR A 266 -36.59 -8.88 6.97
C THR A 266 -35.78 -9.94 7.72
N ALA A 267 -36.35 -11.14 7.88
CA ALA A 267 -35.69 -12.28 8.50
C ALA A 267 -34.38 -12.67 7.78
N GLU A 268 -34.30 -12.44 6.45
CA GLU A 268 -33.05 -12.56 5.70
C GLU A 268 -31.99 -11.54 6.13
N ALA A 269 -32.34 -10.26 6.34
CA ALA A 269 -31.38 -9.22 6.75
C ALA A 269 -30.85 -9.43 8.18
N ALA A 270 -31.63 -10.06 9.07
CA ALA A 270 -31.21 -10.39 10.44
C ALA A 270 -30.26 -11.60 10.49
N SER A 271 -30.26 -12.43 9.45
CA SER A 271 -29.38 -13.61 9.31
C SER A 271 -27.98 -13.28 8.79
N ILE A 272 -27.76 -12.05 8.29
CA ILE A 272 -26.44 -11.57 7.87
C ILE A 272 -25.74 -11.03 9.13
N PRO A 273 -24.60 -11.62 9.55
CA PRO A 273 -23.84 -11.08 10.67
C PRO A 273 -23.53 -9.60 10.40
N MET A 274 -23.93 -8.69 11.30
CA MET A 274 -23.54 -7.29 11.19
C MET A 274 -22.02 -7.21 11.05
N PRO A 275 -21.48 -6.61 9.98
CA PRO A 275 -20.04 -6.46 9.82
C PRO A 275 -19.48 -5.72 11.04
N LYS A 276 -18.43 -6.29 11.65
CA LYS A 276 -17.74 -5.64 12.78
C LYS A 276 -17.31 -4.23 12.35
N LEU A 277 -17.52 -3.24 13.21
CA LEU A 277 -17.06 -1.87 12.97
C LEU A 277 -15.55 -1.78 12.78
N LYS A 278 -14.80 -2.73 13.35
CA LYS A 278 -13.34 -2.81 13.31
C LYS A 278 -12.87 -4.24 13.13
N ASN A 279 -11.99 -4.49 12.17
CA ASN A 279 -11.28 -5.76 11.98
C ASN A 279 -9.77 -5.53 12.10
N ILE A 280 -9.14 -6.11 13.12
CA ILE A 280 -7.74 -5.87 13.45
C ILE A 280 -6.91 -7.04 12.93
N SER A 281 -5.96 -6.75 12.03
CA SER A 281 -4.89 -7.67 11.64
C SER A 281 -3.52 -7.06 11.95
N GLN A 282 -2.46 -7.87 11.83
CA GLN A 282 -1.09 -7.41 12.08
C GLN A 282 -0.63 -6.33 11.10
N LEU A 283 -1.08 -6.41 9.84
CA LEU A 283 -0.59 -5.56 8.75
C LEU A 283 -1.51 -4.35 8.51
N ARG A 284 -2.79 -4.51 8.84
CA ARG A 284 -3.82 -3.49 8.61
C ARG A 284 -4.96 -3.59 9.61
N THR A 285 -5.66 -2.49 9.79
CA THR A 285 -6.89 -2.42 10.57
C THR A 285 -8.00 -1.85 9.69
N GLU A 286 -9.09 -2.58 9.53
CA GLU A 286 -10.23 -2.18 8.70
C GLU A 286 -11.28 -1.55 9.59
N HIS A 287 -11.72 -0.34 9.25
CA HIS A 287 -12.79 0.35 9.97
C HIS A 287 -13.95 0.62 9.02
N GLN A 288 -15.16 0.39 9.52
CA GLN A 288 -16.36 0.92 8.88
C GLN A 288 -16.58 2.36 9.35
N VAL A 289 -16.48 3.30 8.42
CA VAL A 289 -16.62 4.74 8.65
C VAL A 289 -17.81 5.29 7.89
N TYR A 290 -18.22 6.51 8.21
CA TYR A 290 -19.32 7.21 7.53
C TYR A 290 -18.76 8.30 6.64
N GLU A 291 -19.16 8.33 5.37
CA GLU A 291 -18.92 9.48 4.49
C GLU A 291 -19.75 10.66 4.96
N LEU A 292 -19.09 11.81 5.15
CA LEU A 292 -19.71 13.07 5.51
C LEU A 292 -19.90 13.90 4.24
N ASN A 293 -21.12 14.40 4.02
CA ASN A 293 -21.40 15.37 2.98
C ASN A 293 -20.70 16.70 3.31
N ASP A 294 -20.38 17.49 2.29
CA ASP A 294 -19.62 18.75 2.45
C ASP A 294 -20.33 19.77 3.35
N ASP A 295 -21.66 19.81 3.32
CA ASP A 295 -22.49 20.69 4.16
C ASP A 295 -22.76 20.13 5.56
N ASN A 296 -22.08 19.06 5.97
CA ASN A 296 -22.32 18.45 7.27
C ASN A 296 -21.90 19.41 8.41
N PRO A 297 -22.75 19.67 9.42
CA PRO A 297 -22.43 20.56 10.54
C PRO A 297 -21.16 20.20 11.32
N LEU A 298 -20.74 18.92 11.32
CA LEU A 298 -19.50 18.48 11.95
C LEU A 298 -18.24 19.08 11.29
N LEU A 299 -18.38 19.57 10.06
CA LEU A 299 -17.30 20.13 9.24
C LEU A 299 -17.22 21.66 9.31
N ALA A 300 -18.03 22.33 10.15
CA ALA A 300 -18.10 23.80 10.20
C ALA A 300 -16.74 24.48 10.44
N ASP A 301 -15.88 23.86 11.27
CA ASP A 301 -14.52 24.35 11.58
C ASP A 301 -13.43 23.69 10.73
N PHE A 302 -13.79 22.92 9.69
CA PHE A 302 -12.84 22.23 8.80
C PHE A 302 -12.60 23.02 7.51
N ASP A 303 -11.44 22.78 6.89
CA ASP A 303 -11.15 23.32 5.56
C ASP A 303 -12.23 22.87 4.58
N LYS A 304 -12.63 23.76 3.65
CA LYS A 304 -13.61 23.38 2.63
C LYS A 304 -12.98 22.36 1.67
N PRO A 305 -13.75 21.35 1.21
CA PRO A 305 -13.29 20.42 0.19
C PRO A 305 -12.81 21.14 -1.08
N GLU A 306 -11.75 20.62 -1.67
CA GLU A 306 -11.29 21.06 -2.99
C GLU A 306 -12.27 20.57 -4.08
N ALA A 307 -12.61 21.43 -5.05
CA ALA A 307 -13.70 21.18 -6.01
C ALA A 307 -13.52 19.91 -6.89
N ASP A 308 -12.30 19.38 -6.98
CA ASP A 308 -11.93 18.18 -7.74
C ASP A 308 -11.35 17.05 -6.86
N ASP A 309 -11.62 17.08 -5.55
CA ASP A 309 -11.19 16.00 -4.64
C ASP A 309 -12.18 14.82 -4.73
N PRO A 310 -11.76 13.62 -5.19
CA PRO A 310 -12.64 12.46 -5.23
C PRO A 310 -12.94 11.89 -3.84
N CYS A 311 -12.22 12.32 -2.81
CA CYS A 311 -12.39 11.84 -1.45
C CYS A 311 -13.29 12.76 -0.62
N SER A 312 -14.25 12.16 0.10
CA SER A 312 -15.06 12.87 1.09
C SER A 312 -14.40 12.87 2.47
N TYR A 313 -14.78 13.81 3.33
CA TYR A 313 -14.54 13.70 4.75
C TYR A 313 -15.19 12.45 5.32
N LEU A 314 -14.53 11.78 6.27
CA LEU A 314 -15.05 10.55 6.87
C LEU A 314 -15.11 10.67 8.39
N LEU A 315 -16.03 9.92 9.00
CA LEU A 315 -16.16 9.81 10.45
C LEU A 315 -15.90 8.37 10.91
N ALA A 316 -14.84 8.19 11.68
CA ALA A 316 -14.50 6.93 12.33
C ALA A 316 -15.03 6.91 13.78
N ILE A 317 -16.14 6.19 14.01
CA ILE A 317 -16.78 6.09 15.32
C ILE A 317 -15.96 5.23 16.28
N TRP A 318 -15.87 5.68 17.52
CA TRP A 318 -15.24 4.98 18.63
C TRP A 318 -16.16 3.93 19.20
N THR A 319 -15.58 2.79 19.55
CA THR A 319 -16.32 1.79 20.31
C THR A 319 -16.53 2.32 21.74
N PRO A 320 -17.69 2.06 22.38
CA PRO A 320 -17.86 2.43 23.78
C PRO A 320 -16.74 1.88 24.67
N GLY A 321 -16.18 2.73 25.54
CA GLY A 321 -15.04 2.37 26.38
C GLY A 321 -13.68 2.30 25.66
N GLU A 322 -13.62 2.64 24.37
CA GLU A 322 -12.35 2.80 23.67
C GLU A 322 -11.67 4.11 24.08
N THR A 323 -10.34 4.03 24.21
CA THR A 323 -9.40 5.10 24.54
C THR A 323 -8.38 5.29 23.41
N VAL A 324 -7.58 6.34 23.48
CA VAL A 324 -6.50 6.64 22.51
C VAL A 324 -5.55 5.44 22.34
N ASP A 325 -5.19 4.78 23.44
CA ASP A 325 -4.25 3.65 23.47
C ASP A 325 -4.91 2.28 23.26
N SER A 326 -6.20 2.23 22.89
CA SER A 326 -6.94 0.98 22.79
C SER A 326 -6.53 0.14 21.58
N VAL A 327 -5.67 -0.85 21.82
CA VAL A 327 -5.29 -1.86 20.82
C VAL A 327 -6.21 -3.09 20.85
N LYS A 328 -6.86 -3.35 22.00
CA LYS A 328 -7.79 -4.46 22.21
C LYS A 328 -9.22 -3.96 22.46
N PRO A 329 -10.25 -4.76 22.17
CA PRO A 329 -11.63 -4.41 22.51
C PRO A 329 -11.80 -4.15 24.02
N ALA A 330 -12.65 -3.18 24.35
CA ALA A 330 -13.02 -2.86 25.72
C ALA A 330 -13.72 -4.04 26.40
N ARG A 331 -13.63 -4.12 27.75
CA ARG A 331 -14.24 -5.20 28.54
C ARG A 331 -15.75 -5.13 28.47
N SER A 332 -16.38 -6.19 27.95
CA SER A 332 -17.82 -6.30 27.71
C SER A 332 -18.67 -6.74 28.91
N ARG A 333 -18.04 -7.18 30.00
CA ARG A 333 -18.75 -7.54 31.24
C ARG A 333 -18.30 -6.61 32.37
N CYS A 334 -19.27 -5.99 33.02
CA CYS A 334 -19.05 -5.09 34.14
C CYS A 334 -19.73 -5.68 35.39
N ILE A 335 -18.95 -5.92 36.43
CA ILE A 335 -19.43 -6.52 37.69
C ILE A 335 -20.47 -5.60 38.38
N TRP A 336 -20.38 -4.29 38.16
CA TRP A 336 -21.29 -3.30 38.74
C TRP A 336 -22.68 -3.25 38.06
N GLN A 337 -22.80 -3.74 36.82
CA GLN A 337 -24.08 -3.81 36.12
C GLN A 337 -25.03 -4.81 36.78
N GLU A 338 -24.51 -5.92 37.29
CA GLU A 338 -25.29 -6.91 38.05
C GLU A 338 -25.82 -6.33 39.37
N ALA A 339 -25.20 -5.26 39.87
CA ALA A 339 -25.63 -4.50 41.05
C ALA A 339 -26.49 -3.26 40.73
N GLY A 340 -26.92 -3.08 39.46
CA GLY A 340 -27.76 -1.95 39.04
C GLY A 340 -27.08 -0.57 39.07
N LYS A 341 -25.74 -0.52 39.16
CA LYS A 341 -24.95 0.73 39.22
C LYS A 341 -23.97 0.84 38.04
N MET A 342 -23.74 2.04 37.54
CA MET A 342 -22.68 2.29 36.55
C MET A 342 -21.32 2.42 37.23
N CYS A 343 -20.28 1.81 36.65
CA CYS A 343 -18.90 2.03 37.12
C CYS A 343 -18.33 3.34 36.54
N ASN A 344 -17.30 3.88 37.19
CA ASN A 344 -16.59 5.07 36.71
C ASN A 344 -15.37 4.74 35.81
N GLU A 345 -15.23 3.48 35.42
CA GLU A 345 -14.11 3.03 34.60
C GLU A 345 -14.27 3.51 33.15
N ALA A 346 -13.33 4.32 32.67
CA ALA A 346 -13.36 4.90 31.33
C ALA A 346 -13.29 3.85 30.22
N THR A 347 -12.69 2.68 30.50
CA THR A 347 -12.52 1.57 29.54
C THR A 347 -13.66 0.54 29.57
N CYS A 348 -14.69 0.75 30.40
CA CYS A 348 -15.80 -0.20 30.49
C CYS A 348 -16.74 -0.05 29.29
N PHE A 349 -16.80 -1.07 28.44
CA PHE A 349 -17.68 -1.04 27.25
C PHE A 349 -19.14 -0.86 27.67
N SER A 350 -19.61 -1.67 28.61
CA SER A 350 -21.03 -1.80 28.91
C SER A 350 -21.62 -0.56 29.57
N CYS A 351 -20.89 0.06 30.50
CA CYS A 351 -21.33 1.32 31.12
C CYS A 351 -21.26 2.49 30.14
N ASN A 352 -20.20 2.58 29.33
CA ASN A 352 -20.10 3.64 28.31
C ASN A 352 -21.15 3.48 27.21
N ASN A 353 -21.52 2.25 26.84
CA ASN A 353 -22.58 2.02 25.87
C ASN A 353 -23.93 2.55 26.36
N ILE A 354 -24.25 2.37 27.65
CA ILE A 354 -25.47 2.94 28.23
C ILE A 354 -25.39 4.46 28.28
N ARG A 355 -24.24 5.03 28.68
CA ARG A 355 -24.03 6.50 28.69
C ARG A 355 -24.24 7.11 27.31
N GLU A 356 -23.60 6.55 26.29
CA GLU A 356 -23.72 6.99 24.89
C GLU A 356 -25.15 6.79 24.34
N THR A 357 -25.88 5.79 24.84
CA THR A 357 -27.30 5.58 24.48
C THR A 357 -28.20 6.61 25.16
N GLN A 358 -27.95 6.93 26.44
CA GLN A 358 -28.73 7.94 27.17
C GLN A 358 -28.48 9.35 26.65
N SER A 359 -27.24 9.67 26.27
CA SER A 359 -26.89 10.97 25.68
C SER A 359 -27.29 11.10 24.21
N GLN A 360 -27.67 10.01 23.54
CA GLN A 360 -27.91 9.95 22.09
C GLN A 360 -26.72 10.45 21.25
N THR A 361 -25.51 10.38 21.81
CA THR A 361 -24.26 10.78 21.14
C THR A 361 -23.30 9.61 21.02
N VAL A 362 -22.40 9.68 20.05
CA VAL A 362 -21.27 8.77 19.89
C VAL A 362 -20.01 9.57 19.67
N ARG A 363 -18.88 9.00 20.07
CA ARG A 363 -17.57 9.64 19.92
C ARG A 363 -16.96 9.31 18.57
N GLY A 364 -16.31 10.27 17.92
CA GLY A 364 -15.77 10.10 16.58
C GLY A 364 -14.43 10.79 16.33
N THR A 365 -13.68 10.26 15.37
CA THR A 365 -12.49 10.90 14.79
C THR A 365 -12.78 11.26 13.34
N ILE A 366 -12.41 12.46 12.92
CA ILE A 366 -12.56 12.90 11.53
C ILE A 366 -11.35 12.42 10.72
N LEU A 367 -11.61 11.89 9.54
CA LEU A 367 -10.60 11.63 8.52
C LEU A 367 -10.75 12.67 7.42
N VAL A 368 -9.64 13.30 7.05
CA VAL A 368 -9.57 14.44 6.16
C VAL A 368 -8.99 13.98 4.81
N PRO A 369 -9.62 14.28 3.67
CA PRO A 369 -9.03 14.04 2.35
C PRO A 369 -7.63 14.63 2.25
N CYS A 370 -6.67 13.88 1.70
CA CYS A 370 -5.29 14.35 1.62
C CYS A 370 -5.15 15.64 0.80
N ARG A 371 -5.84 15.75 -0.34
CA ARG A 371 -5.80 16.92 -1.22
C ARG A 371 -6.42 18.14 -0.54
N THR A 372 -7.57 17.99 0.11
CA THR A 372 -8.16 19.05 0.94
C THR A 372 -7.23 19.48 2.07
N SER A 373 -6.62 18.54 2.79
CA SER A 373 -5.71 18.84 3.89
C SER A 373 -4.49 19.66 3.44
N MET A 374 -4.02 19.37 2.23
CA MET A 374 -2.91 20.04 1.55
C MET A 374 -3.35 21.25 0.72
N ARG A 375 -4.62 21.66 0.76
CA ARG A 375 -5.19 22.82 0.02
C ARG A 375 -4.94 22.76 -1.48
N GLY A 376 -5.08 21.58 -2.06
CA GLY A 376 -4.80 21.35 -3.48
C GLY A 376 -3.31 21.51 -3.86
N SER A 377 -2.42 21.83 -2.91
CA SER A 377 -0.98 21.81 -3.15
C SER A 377 -0.48 20.35 -3.08
N PHE A 378 0.39 19.95 -4.00
CA PHE A 378 0.98 18.60 -4.04
C PHE A 378 0.05 17.38 -4.29
N PRO A 379 -0.95 17.40 -5.18
CA PRO A 379 -1.74 16.21 -5.50
C PRO A 379 -0.96 15.29 -6.46
N LEU A 380 0.13 14.70 -5.99
CA LEU A 380 0.88 13.70 -6.74
C LEU A 380 0.27 12.31 -6.47
N ASN A 381 -0.91 12.11 -7.05
CA ASN A 381 -1.64 10.84 -7.00
C ASN A 381 -0.73 9.69 -7.41
N GLY A 382 -0.84 8.56 -6.70
CA GLY A 382 -0.06 7.34 -6.91
C GLY A 382 1.42 7.43 -6.53
N THR A 383 2.07 8.59 -6.66
CA THR A 383 3.50 8.75 -6.36
C THR A 383 3.74 8.90 -4.86
N TYR A 384 3.13 9.92 -4.24
CA TYR A 384 3.26 10.20 -2.81
C TYR A 384 1.97 9.83 -2.05
N PHE A 385 0.82 10.31 -2.54
CA PHE A 385 -0.50 9.98 -1.96
C PHE A 385 -1.27 9.04 -2.88
N GLN A 386 -2.02 8.09 -2.33
CA GLN A 386 -2.98 7.36 -3.17
C GLN A 386 -4.22 8.22 -3.45
N VAL A 387 -4.90 7.91 -4.56
CA VAL A 387 -6.11 8.62 -5.00
C VAL A 387 -7.25 8.58 -3.98
N ASN A 388 -7.26 7.56 -3.12
CA ASN A 388 -8.24 7.35 -2.06
C ASN A 388 -7.61 7.47 -0.65
N GLU A 389 -6.51 8.22 -0.53
CA GLU A 389 -5.82 8.43 0.76
C GLU A 389 -6.45 9.56 1.57
N VAL A 390 -6.71 9.27 2.84
CA VAL A 390 -7.17 10.23 3.85
C VAL A 390 -6.19 10.26 5.02
N PHE A 391 -6.16 11.38 5.74
CA PHE A 391 -5.40 11.52 6.99
C PHE A 391 -6.33 11.47 8.18
N ALA A 392 -5.90 10.80 9.25
CA ALA A 392 -6.59 10.92 10.53
C ALA A 392 -6.31 12.29 11.17
N ASP A 393 -7.34 13.08 11.45
CA ASP A 393 -7.15 14.34 12.16
C ASP A 393 -6.63 14.05 13.57
N HIS A 394 -5.46 14.59 13.91
CA HIS A 394 -4.76 14.24 15.14
C HIS A 394 -5.49 14.75 16.39
N GLU A 395 -6.10 15.93 16.32
CA GLU A 395 -6.85 16.54 17.43
C GLU A 395 -8.06 15.68 17.78
N SER A 396 -8.92 15.35 16.81
CA SER A 396 -10.08 14.46 17.01
C SER A 396 -9.70 12.99 17.20
N SER A 397 -8.46 12.59 16.93
CA SER A 397 -7.94 11.26 17.29
C SER A 397 -7.53 11.16 18.76
N LEU A 398 -7.17 12.29 19.39
CA LEU A 398 -6.81 12.37 20.81
C LEU A 398 -8.04 12.71 21.68
N THR A 399 -8.83 13.67 21.22
CA THR A 399 -10.04 14.16 21.89
C THR A 399 -11.20 14.03 20.92
N PRO A 400 -11.90 12.87 20.92
CA PRO A 400 -12.93 12.60 19.94
C PRO A 400 -14.09 13.60 20.04
N ILE A 401 -14.69 13.91 18.89
CA ILE A 401 -15.86 14.76 18.82
C ILE A 401 -17.11 14.00 19.22
N ASP A 402 -18.04 14.66 19.90
CA ASP A 402 -19.36 14.12 20.20
C ASP A 402 -20.29 14.34 19.00
N VAL A 403 -20.84 13.24 18.48
CA VAL A 403 -21.67 13.21 17.29
C VAL A 403 -23.08 12.71 17.65
N PRO A 404 -24.14 13.50 17.42
CA PRO A 404 -25.51 13.04 17.57
C PRO A 404 -25.80 11.84 16.66
N ARG A 405 -26.41 10.79 17.22
CA ARG A 405 -26.68 9.53 16.49
C ARG A 405 -27.60 9.73 15.27
N GLU A 406 -28.53 10.68 15.37
CA GLU A 406 -29.46 11.03 14.27
C GLU A 406 -28.73 11.47 12.99
N MET A 407 -27.55 12.09 13.12
CA MET A 407 -26.76 12.55 11.97
C MET A 407 -26.16 11.38 11.17
N LEU A 408 -26.14 10.16 11.71
CA LEU A 408 -25.51 8.99 11.10
C LEU A 408 -26.46 8.15 10.25
N TRP A 409 -27.77 8.28 10.45
CA TRP A 409 -28.76 7.33 9.89
C TRP A 409 -28.76 7.27 8.35
N ASN A 410 -28.52 8.41 7.70
CA ASN A 410 -28.57 8.53 6.25
C ASN A 410 -27.19 8.60 5.59
N LEU A 411 -26.11 8.40 6.37
CA LEU A 411 -24.76 8.49 5.84
C LEU A 411 -24.30 7.16 5.26
N THR A 412 -23.62 7.23 4.12
CA THR A 412 -23.06 6.07 3.46
C THR A 412 -21.90 5.51 4.28
N ARG A 413 -21.88 4.19 4.48
CA ARG A 413 -20.78 3.51 5.16
C ARG A 413 -19.74 3.01 4.15
N ARG A 414 -18.48 3.18 4.52
CA ARG A 414 -17.31 2.79 3.70
C ARG A 414 -16.27 2.11 4.56
N THR A 415 -15.38 1.37 3.91
CA THR A 415 -14.23 0.76 4.58
C THR A 415 -13.01 1.65 4.43
N VAL A 416 -12.37 1.99 5.55
CA VAL A 416 -11.02 2.56 5.57
C VAL A 416 -10.04 1.49 6.02
N TYR A 417 -8.95 1.33 5.28
CA TYR A 417 -7.83 0.47 5.62
C TYR A 417 -6.72 1.31 6.25
N PHE A 418 -6.50 1.11 7.54
CA PHE A 418 -5.39 1.71 8.27
C PHE A 418 -4.17 0.79 8.25
N GLY A 419 -2.97 1.36 8.14
CA GLY A 419 -1.73 0.60 8.16
C GLY A 419 -0.50 1.49 8.28
N THR A 420 0.69 0.89 8.21
CA THR A 420 1.95 1.65 8.23
C THR A 420 2.39 2.14 6.86
N SER A 421 1.94 1.48 5.79
CA SER A 421 2.25 1.84 4.40
C SER A 421 1.26 1.19 3.44
N ILE A 422 1.20 1.68 2.19
CA ILE A 422 0.38 1.10 1.12
C ILE A 422 0.79 -0.37 0.84
N PRO A 423 2.08 -0.71 0.66
CA PRO A 423 2.49 -2.11 0.54
C PRO A 423 2.02 -2.99 1.70
N THR A 424 2.10 -2.50 2.94
CA THR A 424 1.69 -3.27 4.12
C THR A 424 0.19 -3.51 4.14
N ILE A 425 -0.62 -2.50 3.81
CA ILE A 425 -2.09 -2.63 3.75
C ILE A 425 -2.48 -3.72 2.75
N PHE A 426 -1.94 -3.67 1.53
CA PHE A 426 -2.38 -4.56 0.46
C PHE A 426 -1.66 -5.92 0.42
N LYS A 427 -0.65 -6.12 1.27
CA LYS A 427 0.08 -7.39 1.36
C LYS A 427 -0.88 -8.56 1.64
N GLY A 428 -0.84 -9.54 0.74
CA GLY A 428 -1.60 -10.79 0.81
C GLY A 428 -3.10 -10.66 0.55
N LEU A 429 -3.59 -9.50 0.10
CA LEU A 429 -4.98 -9.36 -0.33
C LEU A 429 -5.19 -9.98 -1.72
N ASN A 430 -6.39 -10.49 -1.95
CA ASN A 430 -6.81 -10.95 -3.29
C ASN A 430 -7.20 -9.76 -4.17
N THR A 431 -7.33 -10.01 -5.47
CA THR A 431 -7.65 -8.98 -6.47
C THR A 431 -8.97 -8.26 -6.14
N ASP A 432 -10.02 -9.01 -5.77
CA ASP A 432 -11.34 -8.45 -5.50
C ASP A 432 -11.32 -7.47 -4.31
N THR A 433 -10.61 -7.80 -3.23
CA THR A 433 -10.52 -6.92 -2.05
C THR A 433 -9.74 -5.65 -2.37
N ILE A 434 -8.66 -5.78 -3.13
CA ILE A 434 -7.86 -4.62 -3.58
C ILE A 434 -8.74 -3.72 -4.45
N GLN A 435 -9.45 -4.29 -5.42
CA GLN A 435 -10.35 -3.58 -6.32
C GLN A 435 -11.47 -2.85 -5.56
N GLN A 436 -12.14 -3.53 -4.62
CA GLN A 436 -13.17 -2.90 -3.79
C GLN A 436 -12.61 -1.74 -2.96
N CYS A 437 -11.38 -1.84 -2.45
CA CYS A 437 -10.74 -0.75 -1.74
C CYS A 437 -10.53 0.48 -2.64
N PHE A 438 -10.00 0.32 -3.85
CA PHE A 438 -9.79 1.46 -4.75
C PHE A 438 -11.09 2.04 -5.33
N TRP A 439 -12.15 1.24 -5.45
CA TRP A 439 -13.45 1.70 -5.99
C TRP A 439 -14.38 2.30 -4.96
N ARG A 440 -14.35 1.81 -3.72
CA ARG A 440 -15.37 2.10 -2.69
C ARG A 440 -14.79 2.23 -1.30
N GLY A 441 -13.47 2.24 -1.16
CA GLY A 441 -12.80 2.32 0.12
C GLY A 441 -11.74 3.41 0.14
N TYR A 442 -11.10 3.52 1.28
CA TYR A 442 -10.09 4.52 1.56
C TYR A 442 -8.88 3.88 2.23
N VAL A 443 -7.74 4.55 2.14
CA VAL A 443 -6.52 4.15 2.86
C VAL A 443 -6.06 5.28 3.76
N CYS A 444 -5.52 4.93 4.93
CA CYS A 444 -4.99 5.89 5.86
C CYS A 444 -3.71 5.34 6.51
N VAL A 445 -2.58 5.98 6.25
CA VAL A 445 -1.27 5.53 6.77
C VAL A 445 -0.66 6.49 7.80
N ARG A 446 -1.26 7.68 7.96
CA ARG A 446 -0.75 8.75 8.82
C ARG A 446 -1.88 9.63 9.31
N GLY A 447 -1.62 10.30 10.43
CA GLY A 447 -2.44 11.40 10.90
C GLY A 447 -1.88 12.75 10.44
N ILE A 448 -2.66 13.80 10.64
CA ILE A 448 -2.25 15.18 10.39
C ILE A 448 -2.69 16.10 11.52
N ASP A 449 -1.81 17.00 11.91
CA ASP A 449 -2.15 18.13 12.76
C ASP A 449 -2.73 19.23 11.88
N ARG A 450 -4.04 19.45 11.91
CA ARG A 450 -4.72 20.38 11.00
C ARG A 450 -4.21 21.83 11.11
N LYS A 451 -3.75 22.26 12.30
CA LYS A 451 -3.30 23.64 12.57
C LYS A 451 -1.90 23.88 12.00
N THR A 452 -0.98 22.96 12.26
CA THR A 452 0.42 23.08 11.82
C THR A 452 0.68 22.42 10.45
N LYS A 453 -0.27 21.62 9.96
CA LYS A 453 -0.15 20.71 8.81
C LYS A 453 0.97 19.68 8.94
N ALA A 454 1.49 19.49 10.16
CA ALA A 454 2.56 18.55 10.42
C ALA A 454 2.04 17.10 10.35
N PRO A 455 2.79 16.17 9.75
CA PRO A 455 2.44 14.75 9.77
C PRO A 455 2.52 14.21 11.20
N ARG A 456 1.57 13.35 11.56
CA ARG A 456 1.51 12.67 12.86
C ARG A 456 1.42 11.16 12.67
N PRO A 457 1.95 10.35 13.60
CA PRO A 457 1.69 8.92 13.58
C PRO A 457 0.21 8.63 13.80
N LEU A 458 -0.28 7.52 13.25
CA LEU A 458 -1.60 7.02 13.60
C LEU A 458 -1.67 6.68 15.09
N ILE A 459 -2.79 7.04 15.71
CA ILE A 459 -3.09 6.66 17.09
C ILE A 459 -3.35 5.14 17.16
N ALA A 460 -2.93 4.51 18.27
CA ALA A 460 -2.98 3.07 18.46
C ALA A 460 -4.38 2.47 18.25
N ARG A 461 -5.41 3.23 18.63
CA ARG A 461 -6.81 2.93 18.32
C ARG A 461 -7.06 2.68 16.82
N LEU A 462 -6.54 3.50 15.94
CA LEU A 462 -6.80 3.37 14.50
C LEU A 462 -5.93 2.26 13.90
N HIS A 463 -4.65 2.21 14.26
CA HIS A 463 -3.77 1.12 13.90
C HIS A 463 -2.55 1.07 14.82
N PHE A 464 -2.19 -0.13 15.28
CA PHE A 464 -0.99 -0.36 16.08
C PHE A 464 -0.17 -1.51 15.49
N PRO A 465 1.00 -1.25 14.88
CA PRO A 465 1.82 -2.29 14.28
C PRO A 465 2.50 -3.15 15.36
N LYS A 466 2.62 -4.46 15.13
CA LYS A 466 3.28 -5.39 16.06
C LYS A 466 4.75 -5.05 16.33
N SER A 467 5.46 -4.42 15.40
CA SER A 467 6.84 -3.98 15.63
C SER A 467 6.97 -3.06 16.84
N LYS A 468 5.93 -2.25 17.12
CA LYS A 468 5.86 -1.39 18.31
C LYS A 468 5.36 -2.11 19.58
N MET A 469 4.83 -3.33 19.46
CA MET A 469 4.49 -4.17 20.63
C MET A 469 5.76 -4.80 21.24
N LYS A 470 6.72 -5.25 20.41
CA LYS A 470 7.97 -5.88 20.89
C LYS A 470 8.81 -4.90 21.73
N SER A 471 8.75 -3.59 21.45
CA SER A 471 9.48 -2.55 22.20
C SER A 471 8.87 -2.15 23.55
N GLN A 472 7.68 -2.65 23.91
CA GLN A 472 7.04 -2.38 25.20
C GLN A 472 7.18 -3.53 26.20
N VAL A 473 7.86 -4.62 25.84
CA VAL A 473 8.12 -5.75 26.74
C VAL A 473 9.56 -5.64 27.30
N ASN A 474 9.63 -5.04 28.50
CA ASN A 474 10.65 -5.03 29.56
C ASN A 474 11.94 -4.19 29.45
N PRO A 475 12.24 -3.46 30.56
CA PRO A 475 13.47 -3.72 31.30
C PRO A 475 13.33 -3.90 32.83
N ASP A 476 12.23 -4.43 33.39
CA ASP A 476 12.09 -4.64 34.86
C ASP A 476 11.52 -6.02 35.28
N ASP A 477 11.95 -7.13 34.67
CA ASP A 477 11.66 -8.49 35.21
C ASP A 477 12.92 -9.38 35.34
N ASP A 478 14.09 -8.78 35.60
CA ASP A 478 15.25 -9.52 36.11
C ASP A 478 15.74 -8.85 37.40
N ALA A 479 15.08 -9.16 38.52
CA ALA A 479 15.58 -8.94 39.87
C ALA A 479 15.14 -10.09 40.80
#